data_AF-A0A540R7P5-F1
#
_entry.id   AF-A0A540R7P5-F1
#
_cell.length_a   1.000
_cell.length_b   1.000
_cell.length_c   1.000
_cell.angle_alpha   90.00
_cell.angle_beta   90.00
_cell.angle_gamma   90.00
#
_symmetry.space_group_name_H-M   'P 1'
#
loop_
_entity.id
_entity.type
_entity.pdbx_description
1 polymer ?
#
loop_
_entity_poly.entity_id
_entity_poly.type
_entity_poly.pdbx_seq_one_letter_code
_entity_poly.pdbx_strand_id
1 'polypeptide(L)'
;MNTVADTHLAIELSAAETVSKLRTVLRHPRSLARPVASWRPPTLALPAVGAAPPLIIALTRYRVGPVAKARVRGYGATREPAYLISARITDPTGPLRSDAALVSAEAWVRAAVSPAPAPAEEKTLRPALAAVDTPHDGYGGDAVHEITTSSAATFVWLVDRDFRPVPSPLSMFESFASAA
;
A
#
# COMPACT_ATOMS: atom_id res chain seq x y z
N MET A 1 -6.92 20.52 10.68
CA MET A 1 -5.87 19.55 10.29
C MET A 1 -6.48 18.64 9.25
N ASN A 2 -5.88 18.49 8.07
CA ASN A 2 -6.40 17.57 7.06
C ASN A 2 -6.23 16.14 7.56
N THR A 3 -7.26 15.31 7.42
CA THR A 3 -7.17 13.89 7.75
C THR A 3 -6.55 13.10 6.60
N VAL A 4 -6.17 11.85 6.85
CA VAL A 4 -5.73 10.91 5.80
C VAL A 4 -6.84 10.70 4.78
N ALA A 5 -8.10 10.63 5.21
CA ALA A 5 -9.25 10.46 4.33
C ALA A 5 -9.45 11.66 3.38
N ASP A 6 -9.38 12.89 3.90
CA ASP A 6 -9.51 14.11 3.10
C ASP A 6 -8.37 14.21 2.07
N THR A 7 -7.15 13.91 2.51
CA THR A 7 -5.96 13.94 1.64
C THR A 7 -6.01 12.85 0.57
N HIS A 8 -6.47 11.65 0.93
CA HIS A 8 -6.67 10.54 -0.01
C HIS A 8 -7.68 10.90 -1.09
N LEU A 9 -8.82 11.49 -0.71
CA LEU A 9 -9.82 11.97 -1.66
C LEU A 9 -9.23 13.04 -2.58
N ALA A 10 -8.47 14.00 -2.04
CA ALA A 10 -7.82 15.03 -2.85
C ALA A 10 -6.80 14.44 -3.85
N ILE A 11 -6.06 13.40 -3.46
CA ILE A 11 -5.13 12.67 -4.34
C ILE A 11 -5.88 11.99 -5.48
N GLU A 12 -6.94 11.26 -5.19
CA GLU A 12 -7.73 10.56 -6.22
C GLU A 12 -8.35 11.55 -7.22
N LEU A 13 -8.81 12.72 -6.76
CA LEU A 13 -9.39 13.75 -7.61
C LEU A 13 -8.36 14.53 -8.44
N SER A 14 -7.18 14.82 -7.88
CA SER A 14 -6.24 15.80 -8.46
C SER A 14 -5.00 15.15 -9.08
N ALA A 15 -4.72 13.90 -8.74
CA ALA A 15 -3.47 13.23 -9.10
C ALA A 15 -3.66 11.79 -9.62
N ALA A 16 -4.81 11.52 -10.25
CA ALA A 16 -5.17 10.22 -10.81
C ALA A 16 -4.10 9.62 -11.75
N GLU A 17 -3.41 10.44 -12.54
CA GLU A 17 -2.31 9.98 -13.40
C GLU A 17 -1.11 9.47 -12.58
N THR A 18 -0.79 10.15 -11.47
CA THR A 18 0.29 9.73 -10.57
C THR A 18 -0.08 8.42 -9.88
N VAL A 19 -1.33 8.29 -9.42
CA VAL A 19 -1.83 7.04 -8.84
C VAL A 19 -1.76 5.89 -9.86
N SER A 20 -2.17 6.13 -11.11
CA SER A 20 -2.09 5.14 -12.19
C SER A 20 -0.64 4.74 -12.51
N LYS A 21 0.28 5.71 -12.53
CA LYS A 21 1.71 5.46 -12.69
C LYS A 21 2.29 4.66 -11.52
N LEU A 22 1.88 4.97 -10.29
CA LEU A 22 2.29 4.25 -9.08
C LEU A 22 1.86 2.78 -9.14
N ARG A 23 0.59 2.53 -9.47
CA ARG A 23 0.05 1.17 -9.66
C ARG A 23 0.76 0.42 -10.80
N THR A 24 1.14 1.11 -11.88
CA THR A 24 1.93 0.54 -12.98
C THR A 24 3.33 0.14 -12.52
N VAL A 25 4.04 1.02 -11.81
CA VAL A 25 5.39 0.75 -11.28
C VAL A 25 5.37 -0.39 -10.25
N LEU A 26 4.33 -0.48 -9.41
CA LEU A 26 4.14 -1.60 -8.48
C LEU A 26 4.11 -2.94 -9.21
N ARG A 27 3.44 -3.03 -10.36
CA ARG A 27 3.32 -4.25 -11.18
C ARG A 27 4.58 -4.53 -12.02
N HIS A 28 5.40 -3.52 -12.30
CA HIS A 28 6.57 -3.62 -13.18
C HIS A 28 7.69 -4.57 -12.64
N PRO A 29 8.43 -5.31 -13.50
CA PRO A 29 9.53 -6.20 -13.08
C PRO A 29 10.70 -5.52 -12.34
N ARG A 30 10.78 -4.19 -12.39
CA ARG A 30 11.81 -3.40 -11.71
C ARG A 30 11.53 -3.24 -10.21
N SER A 31 10.26 -3.30 -9.79
CA SER A 31 9.90 -3.26 -8.37
C SER A 31 10.25 -4.55 -7.65
N LEU A 32 10.34 -5.68 -8.38
CA LEU A 32 10.72 -6.96 -7.80
C LEU A 32 12.17 -6.90 -7.30
N ALA A 33 12.34 -7.12 -5.99
CA ALA A 33 13.64 -7.14 -5.32
C ALA A 33 14.56 -8.19 -5.95
N ARG A 34 15.83 -7.84 -6.12
CA ARG A 34 16.84 -8.72 -6.71
C ARG A 34 18.03 -8.84 -5.77
N PRO A 35 18.61 -10.04 -5.63
CA PRO A 35 19.79 -10.26 -4.79
C PRO A 35 21.07 -9.86 -5.53
N VAL A 36 21.12 -8.65 -6.09
CA VAL A 36 22.30 -8.11 -6.78
C VAL A 36 22.61 -6.71 -6.24
N ALA A 37 23.88 -6.43 -5.97
CA ALA A 37 24.32 -5.20 -5.30
C ALA A 37 23.99 -3.91 -6.09
N SER A 38 23.85 -4.00 -7.41
CA SER A 38 23.51 -2.88 -8.29
C SER A 38 22.01 -2.58 -8.36
N TRP A 39 21.15 -3.48 -7.86
CA TRP A 39 19.71 -3.27 -7.93
C TRP A 39 19.30 -2.10 -7.03
N ARG A 40 18.40 -1.27 -7.54
CA ARG A 40 17.81 -0.14 -6.84
C ARG A 40 16.30 -0.15 -7.08
N PRO A 41 15.49 0.11 -6.04
CA PRO A 41 14.05 0.19 -6.21
C PRO A 41 13.68 1.34 -7.14
N PRO A 42 12.63 1.18 -7.98
CA PRO A 42 12.07 2.32 -8.71
C PRO A 42 11.57 3.38 -7.73
N THR A 43 11.92 4.63 -8.01
CA THR A 43 11.45 5.80 -7.28
C THR A 43 10.49 6.62 -8.13
N LEU A 44 9.51 7.24 -7.49
CA LEU A 44 8.57 8.16 -8.10
C LEU A 44 8.47 9.42 -7.25
N ALA A 45 8.41 10.57 -7.92
CA ALA A 45 8.01 11.81 -7.27
C ALA A 45 6.48 11.82 -7.11
N LEU A 46 6.04 12.19 -5.92
CA LEU A 46 4.65 12.39 -5.56
C LEU A 46 4.40 13.91 -5.51
N PRO A 47 3.46 14.44 -6.31
CA PRO A 47 3.19 15.87 -6.34
C PRO A 47 2.57 16.33 -5.01
N ALA A 48 2.69 17.63 -4.75
CA ALA A 48 1.92 18.28 -3.70
C ALA A 48 0.41 18.22 -4.03
N VAL A 49 -0.42 18.00 -3.01
CA VAL A 49 -1.88 17.93 -3.19
C VAL A 49 -2.56 18.75 -2.10
N GLY A 50 -3.19 19.86 -2.46
CA GLY A 50 -3.74 20.81 -1.51
C GLY A 50 -2.65 21.34 -0.57
N ALA A 51 -2.82 21.12 0.74
CA ALA A 51 -1.82 21.48 1.75
C ALA A 51 -0.73 20.42 1.98
N ALA A 52 -0.83 19.25 1.33
CA ALA A 52 0.15 18.17 1.45
C ALA A 52 1.41 18.47 0.63
N PRO A 53 2.62 18.34 1.21
CA PRO A 53 3.87 18.61 0.51
C PRO A 53 4.18 17.55 -0.57
N PRO A 54 5.07 17.86 -1.53
CA PRO A 54 5.56 16.84 -2.45
C PRO A 54 6.46 15.85 -1.72
N LEU A 55 6.43 14.59 -2.14
CA LEU A 55 7.17 13.48 -1.51
C LEU A 55 7.89 12.64 -2.57
N ILE A 56 8.75 11.74 -2.13
CA ILE A 56 9.36 10.71 -2.99
C ILE A 56 9.00 9.35 -2.41
N ILE A 57 8.55 8.43 -3.28
CA ILE A 57 8.26 7.04 -2.91
C ILE A 57 9.20 6.08 -3.64
N ALA A 58 9.84 5.18 -2.89
CA ALA A 58 10.58 4.04 -3.41
C ALA A 58 9.75 2.77 -3.21
N LEU A 59 9.54 2.01 -4.28
CA LEU A 59 8.69 0.82 -4.26
C LEU A 59 9.50 -0.46 -4.41
N THR A 60 9.32 -1.39 -3.50
CA THR A 60 9.91 -2.73 -3.55
C THR A 60 8.84 -3.80 -3.43
N ARG A 61 9.01 -4.88 -4.18
CA ARG A 61 8.15 -6.05 -4.16
C ARG A 61 8.97 -7.30 -3.85
N TYR A 62 8.56 -8.07 -2.84
CA TYR A 62 9.17 -9.34 -2.47
C TYR A 62 8.21 -10.48 -2.77
N ARG A 63 8.73 -11.63 -3.21
CA ARG A 63 7.90 -12.84 -3.37
C ARG A 63 7.60 -13.42 -1.99
N VAL A 64 6.34 -13.77 -1.75
CA VAL A 64 5.92 -14.34 -0.46
C VAL A 64 6.24 -15.84 -0.45
N GLY A 65 6.99 -16.27 0.58
CA GLY A 65 7.34 -17.68 0.79
C GLY A 65 6.27 -18.49 1.53
N PRO A 66 6.44 -19.82 1.63
CA PRO A 66 5.45 -20.72 2.23
C PRO A 66 5.05 -20.39 3.68
N VAL A 67 6.01 -19.95 4.50
CA VAL A 67 5.77 -19.61 5.92
C VAL A 67 4.83 -18.42 6.05
N ALA A 68 5.07 -17.36 5.28
CA ALA A 68 4.21 -16.17 5.29
C ALA A 68 2.81 -16.48 4.74
N LYS A 69 2.70 -17.31 3.70
CA LYS A 69 1.40 -17.79 3.19
C LYS A 69 0.61 -18.55 4.26
N ALA A 70 1.28 -19.44 5.01
CA ALA A 70 0.66 -20.20 6.09
C ALA A 70 0.16 -19.28 7.23
N ARG A 71 0.94 -18.26 7.61
CA ARG A 71 0.53 -17.27 8.62
C ARG A 71 -0.70 -16.47 8.20
N VAL A 72 -0.73 -15.98 6.97
CA VAL A 72 -1.86 -15.20 6.42
C VAL A 72 -3.13 -16.03 6.35
N ARG A 73 -3.01 -17.29 5.93
CA ARG A 73 -4.13 -18.24 5.95
C ARG A 73 -4.64 -18.50 7.38
N GLY A 74 -3.73 -18.68 8.34
CA GLY A 74 -4.07 -18.88 9.76
C GLY A 74 -4.74 -17.65 10.40
N TYR A 75 -4.47 -16.45 9.89
CA TYR A 75 -5.15 -15.21 10.28
C TYR A 75 -6.58 -15.10 9.75
N GLY A 76 -6.97 -15.94 8.78
CA GLY A 76 -8.32 -15.94 8.20
C GLY A 76 -8.41 -15.35 6.78
N ALA A 77 -7.28 -14.99 6.16
CA ALA A 77 -7.31 -14.55 4.77
C ALA A 77 -7.66 -15.72 3.83
N THR A 78 -8.62 -15.47 2.94
CA THR A 78 -9.10 -16.45 1.97
C THR A 78 -8.28 -16.50 0.68
N ARG A 79 -7.53 -15.43 0.40
CA ARG A 79 -6.70 -15.27 -0.81
C ARG A 79 -5.23 -15.54 -0.50
N GLU A 80 -4.57 -16.25 -1.39
CA GLU A 80 -3.14 -16.54 -1.25
C GLU A 80 -2.29 -15.30 -1.59
N PRO A 81 -1.44 -14.82 -0.67
CA PRO A 81 -0.56 -13.70 -0.94
C PRO A 81 0.57 -14.15 -1.88
N ALA A 82 0.79 -13.37 -2.95
CA ALA A 82 1.87 -13.60 -3.91
C ALA A 82 3.06 -12.69 -3.62
N TYR A 83 2.79 -11.45 -3.22
CA TYR A 83 3.81 -10.44 -3.01
C TYR A 83 3.63 -9.65 -1.72
N LEU A 84 4.74 -9.29 -1.10
CA LEU A 84 4.84 -8.24 -0.09
C LEU A 84 5.32 -6.98 -0.79
N ILE A 85 4.59 -5.89 -0.59
CA ILE A 85 5.00 -4.57 -1.03
C ILE A 85 5.63 -3.83 0.14
N SER A 86 6.72 -3.12 -0.14
CA SER A 86 7.33 -2.13 0.74
C SER A 86 7.39 -0.80 0.00
N ALA A 87 6.78 0.22 0.58
CA ALA A 87 6.81 1.60 0.12
C ALA A 87 7.58 2.44 1.14
N ARG A 88 8.75 2.93 0.74
CA ARG A 88 9.52 3.86 1.55
C ARG A 88 9.31 5.27 1.04
N ILE A 89 8.84 6.17 1.90
CA ILE A 89 8.51 7.54 1.58
C ILE A 89 9.44 8.50 2.29
N THR A 90 9.99 9.45 1.53
CA THR A 90 10.90 10.48 2.02
C THR A 90 10.44 11.85 1.58
N ASP A 91 10.74 12.87 2.38
CA ASP A 91 10.55 14.27 2.01
C ASP A 91 11.81 14.78 1.28
N PRO A 92 11.68 15.38 0.08
CA PRO A 92 12.83 15.93 -0.65
C PRO A 92 13.52 17.10 0.07
N THR A 93 12.83 17.76 1.01
CA THR A 93 13.33 18.91 1.77
C THR A 93 14.07 18.54 3.05
N GLY A 94 13.98 17.28 3.48
CA GLY A 94 14.62 16.82 4.70
C GLY A 94 13.91 15.62 5.32
N PRO A 95 14.10 15.38 6.63
CA PRO A 95 13.44 14.28 7.31
C PRO A 95 11.92 14.48 7.37
N LEU A 96 11.17 13.40 7.11
CA LEU A 96 9.71 13.38 7.15
C LEU A 96 9.19 13.54 8.60
N ARG A 97 8.96 14.79 9.04
CA ARG A 97 8.60 15.11 10.45
C ARG A 97 7.34 15.92 10.63
N SER A 98 6.79 16.52 9.58
CA SER A 98 5.56 17.30 9.70
C SER A 98 4.34 16.38 9.66
N ASP A 99 3.33 16.69 10.48
CA ASP A 99 2.07 15.94 10.49
C ASP A 99 1.43 15.89 9.10
N ALA A 100 1.49 17.00 8.36
CA ALA A 100 0.99 17.08 6.99
C ALA A 100 1.73 16.11 6.04
N ALA A 101 3.04 15.93 6.20
CA ALA A 101 3.82 15.02 5.38
C ALA A 101 3.55 13.55 5.75
N LEU A 102 3.35 13.24 7.04
CA LEU A 102 2.98 11.89 7.49
C LEU A 102 1.58 11.49 7.00
N VAL A 103 0.60 12.39 7.16
CA VAL A 103 -0.76 12.22 6.64
C VAL A 103 -0.74 12.03 5.12
N SER A 104 0.06 12.83 4.41
CA SER A 104 0.24 12.70 2.97
C SER A 104 0.85 11.36 2.57
N ALA A 105 1.90 10.93 3.27
CA ALA A 105 2.57 9.67 3.01
C ALA A 105 1.60 8.48 3.10
N GLU A 106 0.81 8.42 4.18
CA GLU A 106 -0.20 7.38 4.36
C GLU A 106 -1.30 7.46 3.29
N ALA A 107 -1.79 8.67 2.98
CA ALA A 107 -2.82 8.87 1.96
C ALA A 107 -2.37 8.40 0.57
N TRP A 108 -1.11 8.65 0.19
CA TRP A 108 -0.52 8.15 -1.05
C TRP A 108 -0.44 6.62 -1.10
N VAL A 109 -0.09 5.97 0.02
CA VAL A 109 -0.09 4.50 0.09
C VAL A 109 -1.49 3.95 -0.01
N ARG A 110 -2.46 4.57 0.68
CA ARG A 110 -3.87 4.16 0.59
C ARG A 110 -4.41 4.31 -0.84
N ALA A 111 -4.05 5.37 -1.57
CA ALA A 111 -4.39 5.49 -2.99
C ALA A 111 -3.76 4.38 -3.84
N ALA A 112 -2.52 3.98 -3.53
CA ALA A 112 -1.84 2.88 -4.23
C ALA A 112 -2.51 1.52 -4.00
N VAL A 113 -3.00 1.29 -2.79
CA VAL A 113 -3.59 0.03 -2.30
C VAL A 113 -5.04 -0.11 -2.72
N SER A 114 -5.80 1.00 -2.69
CA SER A 114 -7.15 1.05 -3.20
C SER A 114 -7.15 0.47 -4.61
N PRO A 115 -7.91 -0.60 -4.88
CA PRO A 115 -8.01 -1.09 -6.24
C PRO A 115 -8.56 0.06 -7.09
N ALA A 116 -8.02 0.22 -8.30
CA ALA A 116 -8.75 0.97 -9.32
C ALA A 116 -10.19 0.42 -9.33
N PRO A 117 -11.22 1.27 -9.43
CA PRO A 117 -12.60 0.78 -9.47
C PRO A 117 -12.64 -0.33 -10.50
N ALA A 118 -13.07 -1.53 -10.09
CA ALA A 118 -13.15 -2.66 -11.00
C ALA A 118 -13.91 -2.19 -12.24
N PRO A 119 -13.48 -2.53 -13.47
CA PRO A 119 -14.38 -2.39 -14.61
C PRO A 119 -15.65 -3.13 -14.20
N ALA A 120 -16.79 -2.44 -14.22
CA ALA A 120 -18.03 -2.95 -13.68
C ALA A 120 -18.29 -4.37 -14.19
N GLU A 121 -17.96 -5.37 -13.38
CA GLU A 121 -18.43 -6.73 -13.59
C GLU A 121 -19.91 -6.66 -13.24
N GLU A 122 -20.68 -6.44 -14.31
CA GLU A 122 -22.02 -6.93 -14.55
C GLU A 122 -22.69 -7.52 -13.31
N LYS A 123 -23.51 -6.67 -12.69
CA LYS A 123 -24.55 -6.94 -11.70
C LYS A 123 -25.43 -8.11 -12.14
N THR A 124 -24.91 -9.33 -12.11
CA THR A 124 -25.68 -10.55 -12.36
C THR A 124 -26.09 -11.14 -11.02
N LEU A 125 -27.40 -11.06 -10.80
CA LEU A 125 -28.17 -11.48 -9.64
C LEU A 125 -27.65 -12.75 -8.93
N ARG A 126 -27.45 -12.63 -7.61
CA ARG A 126 -27.76 -13.71 -6.65
C ARG A 126 -28.29 -13.10 -5.34
N PRO A 127 -29.50 -13.48 -4.88
CA PRO A 127 -29.99 -13.07 -3.56
C PRO A 127 -29.71 -14.13 -2.47
N ALA A 128 -29.52 -13.61 -1.25
CA ALA A 128 -29.64 -14.23 0.09
C ALA A 128 -28.63 -15.37 0.45
N LEU A 129 -28.06 -15.50 1.65
CA LEU A 129 -28.53 -15.24 3.01
C LEU A 129 -27.31 -15.15 3.95
N ALA A 130 -27.39 -14.27 4.96
CA ALA A 130 -26.73 -14.32 6.27
C ALA A 130 -25.19 -14.50 6.35
N ALA A 131 -24.49 -13.38 6.48
CA ALA A 131 -23.42 -13.23 7.47
C ALA A 131 -23.65 -11.92 8.22
N VAL A 132 -24.13 -12.05 9.46
CA VAL A 132 -24.01 -11.03 10.50
C VAL A 132 -22.53 -10.94 10.82
N ASP A 133 -21.85 -9.97 10.22
CA ASP A 133 -20.87 -9.15 10.90
C ASP A 133 -20.74 -7.83 10.12
N THR A 134 -20.71 -6.73 10.85
CA THR A 134 -20.70 -5.35 10.35
C THR A 134 -19.57 -5.15 9.32
N PRO A 135 -19.75 -4.35 8.26
CA PRO A 135 -18.80 -4.27 7.17
C PRO A 135 -17.44 -3.82 7.69
N HIS A 136 -16.42 -4.66 7.51
CA HIS A 136 -15.06 -4.19 7.46
C HIS A 136 -14.94 -3.45 6.13
N ASP A 137 -15.24 -2.15 6.19
CA ASP A 137 -15.40 -1.25 5.06
C ASP A 137 -14.34 -1.52 3.99
N GLY A 138 -14.78 -1.63 2.74
CA GLY A 138 -13.98 -2.02 1.56
C GLY A 138 -12.81 -1.08 1.18
N TYR A 139 -12.26 -0.34 2.12
CA TYR A 139 -10.94 0.25 2.05
C TYR A 139 -9.94 -0.82 2.49
N GLY A 140 -8.84 -1.02 1.74
CA GLY A 140 -7.75 -1.93 2.13
C GLY A 140 -6.95 -1.46 3.37
N GLY A 141 -7.62 -0.88 4.36
CA GLY A 141 -7.03 -0.25 5.53
C GLY A 141 -6.41 -1.22 6.53
N ASP A 142 -6.97 -2.42 6.71
CA ASP A 142 -6.34 -3.48 7.53
C ASP A 142 -5.16 -4.18 6.84
N ALA A 143 -4.92 -3.91 5.57
CA ALA A 143 -3.82 -4.53 4.83
C ALA A 143 -2.51 -3.74 4.93
N VAL A 144 -2.58 -2.44 5.24
CA VAL A 144 -1.42 -1.53 5.23
C VAL A 144 -0.91 -1.29 6.63
N HIS A 145 0.39 -1.48 6.81
CA HIS A 145 1.06 -1.40 8.09
C HIS A 145 2.27 -0.48 7.99
N GLU A 146 2.37 0.52 8.87
CA GLU A 146 3.56 1.36 9.01
C GLU A 146 4.57 0.67 9.95
N ILE A 147 5.86 0.63 9.57
CA ILE A 147 6.89 -0.12 10.31
C ILE A 147 8.07 0.72 10.83
N THR A 148 8.31 1.94 10.33
CA THR A 148 9.41 2.82 10.82
C THR A 148 9.23 4.28 10.40
N THR A 149 9.63 5.25 11.25
CA THR A 149 9.39 6.71 11.03
C THR A 149 10.53 7.66 11.41
N SER A 150 11.79 7.23 11.57
CA SER A 150 12.84 8.14 12.09
C SER A 150 13.27 9.26 11.13
N SER A 151 13.22 9.01 9.81
CA SER A 151 13.53 9.99 8.75
C SER A 151 12.77 9.77 7.44
N ALA A 152 12.18 8.58 7.29
CA ALA A 152 11.36 8.11 6.19
C ALA A 152 10.22 7.30 6.79
N ALA A 153 9.03 7.37 6.21
CA ALA A 153 7.94 6.47 6.57
C ALA A 153 8.02 5.22 5.69
N THR A 154 7.95 4.04 6.29
CA THR A 154 7.91 2.78 5.54
C THR A 154 6.60 2.07 5.79
N PHE A 155 5.86 1.82 4.71
CA PHE A 155 4.60 1.09 4.72
C PHE A 155 4.76 -0.26 4.03
N VAL A 156 4.08 -1.27 4.56
CA VAL A 156 4.07 -2.62 4.00
C VAL A 156 2.66 -3.18 3.92
N TRP A 157 2.39 -3.96 2.88
CA TRP A 157 1.13 -4.69 2.72
C TRP A 157 1.32 -5.91 1.82
N LEU A 158 0.44 -6.89 1.98
CA LEU A 158 0.41 -8.08 1.12
C LEU A 158 -0.58 -7.92 -0.03
N VAL A 159 -0.24 -8.52 -1.16
CA VAL A 159 -1.12 -8.59 -2.33
C VAL A 159 -1.12 -9.98 -2.95
N ASP A 160 -2.23 -10.35 -3.58
CA ASP A 160 -2.34 -11.54 -4.42
C ASP A 160 -1.66 -11.35 -5.79
N ARG A 161 -1.80 -12.34 -6.68
CA ARG A 161 -1.24 -12.30 -8.05
C ARG A 161 -1.81 -11.18 -8.93
N ASP A 162 -3.01 -10.71 -8.62
CA ASP A 162 -3.73 -9.66 -9.35
C ASP A 162 -3.51 -8.27 -8.72
N PHE A 163 -2.66 -8.21 -7.69
CA PHE A 163 -2.37 -7.03 -6.87
C PHE A 163 -3.57 -6.53 -6.06
N ARG A 164 -4.50 -7.42 -5.70
CA ARG A 164 -5.53 -7.09 -4.72
C ARG A 164 -4.94 -7.20 -3.31
N PRO A 165 -5.18 -6.25 -2.41
CA PRO A 165 -4.67 -6.31 -1.04
C PRO A 165 -5.23 -7.53 -0.31
N VAL A 166 -4.35 -8.22 0.43
CA VAL A 166 -4.67 -9.37 1.27
C VAL A 166 -4.55 -8.93 2.74
N PRO A 167 -5.61 -9.07 3.56
CA PRO A 167 -5.54 -8.74 4.98
C PRO A 167 -4.46 -9.53 5.71
N SER A 168 -3.79 -8.87 6.65
CA SER A 168 -2.68 -9.47 7.40
C SER A 168 -2.46 -8.76 8.72
N PRO A 169 -2.02 -9.47 9.78
CA PRO A 169 -1.74 -8.83 11.06
C PRO A 169 -0.36 -8.14 11.04
N LEU A 170 -0.24 -7.04 11.78
CA LEU A 170 1.02 -6.28 11.93
C LEU A 170 2.19 -7.15 12.38
N SER A 171 1.93 -8.15 13.23
CA SER A 171 2.94 -9.08 13.78
C SER A 171 3.68 -9.90 12.72
N MET A 172 3.17 -9.95 11.48
CA MET A 172 3.91 -10.54 10.37
C MET A 172 5.11 -9.71 9.91
N PHE A 173 5.09 -8.40 10.17
CA PHE A 173 6.05 -7.44 9.64
C PHE A 173 7.07 -6.97 10.67
N GLU A 174 7.00 -7.42 11.92
CA GLU A 174 7.95 -7.07 12.99
C GLU A 174 9.41 -7.38 12.62
N SER A 175 9.63 -8.49 11.89
CA SER A 175 10.96 -8.84 11.38
C SER A 175 11.47 -7.86 10.31
N PHE A 176 10.58 -7.28 9.49
CA PHE A 176 10.92 -6.23 8.53
C PHE A 176 11.17 -4.89 9.25
N ALA A 177 10.36 -4.57 10.25
CA ALA A 177 10.56 -3.40 11.10
C ALA A 177 11.92 -3.43 11.81
N SER A 178 12.37 -4.62 12.21
CA SER A 178 13.67 -4.83 12.87
C SER A 178 14.87 -4.77 11.91
N ALA A 179 14.64 -4.87 10.60
CA ALA A 179 15.68 -4.93 9.57
C ALA A 179 15.83 -3.61 8.77
N ALA A 180 14.94 -2.64 8.99
CA ALA A 180 14.93 -1.32 8.36
C ALA A 180 15.70 -0.28 9.18
#